data_AF-Q1IRY5-F1
#
_entry.id   AF-Q1IRY5-F1
#
_cell.length_a   1.000
_cell.length_b   1.000
_cell.length_c   1.000
_cell.angle_alpha   90.00
_cell.angle_beta   90.00
_cell.angle_gamma   90.00
#
_symmetry.space_group_name_H-M   'P 1'
#
loop_
_entity.id
_entity.type
_entity.pdbx_description
1 polymer ?
#
loop_
_entity_poly.entity_id
_entity_poly.type
_entity_poly.pdbx_seq_one_letter_code
_entity_poly.pdbx_strand_id
1 'polypeptide(L)'
;MRSVRGWLRKSLTVAAGAALLLLPATANAELGGNENSVKADQQRLRGSLQVNRAQSYAVHEIRTDSNAVVREYVSPAGKVFGVSYHGPVIGESNSVLGSYSAQLAQAMKSAHNGRHMGGPVIVRVGDVVYEATGHLRSYHVRAYVASAVPQGVATEEIR
;
A
#
# COMPACT_ATOMS: atom_id res chain seq x y z
N MET A 1 47.86 39.86 -36.51
CA MET A 1 46.61 39.54 -35.77
C MET A 1 45.62 38.82 -36.68
N ARG A 2 44.70 38.04 -36.10
CA ARG A 2 43.66 37.15 -36.72
C ARG A 2 44.06 35.69 -36.88
N SER A 3 43.75 34.94 -35.82
CA SER A 3 43.63 33.47 -35.77
C SER A 3 42.26 33.04 -36.30
N VAL A 4 42.19 31.88 -36.97
CA VAL A 4 41.12 30.89 -36.72
C VAL A 4 41.72 29.49 -36.79
N ARG A 5 41.65 28.73 -35.68
CA ARG A 5 41.99 27.29 -35.65
C ARG A 5 40.88 26.48 -36.31
N GLY A 6 41.20 25.68 -37.33
CA GLY A 6 40.29 24.66 -37.83
C GLY A 6 40.06 23.55 -36.79
N TRP A 7 38.81 23.36 -36.36
CA TRP A 7 38.45 22.31 -35.41
C TRP A 7 38.31 20.95 -36.10
N LEU A 8 39.08 19.97 -35.63
CA LEU A 8 39.05 18.60 -36.15
C LEU A 8 37.76 17.90 -35.70
N ARG A 9 36.80 17.73 -36.61
CA ARG A 9 35.60 16.90 -36.37
C ARG A 9 36.04 15.44 -36.22
N LYS A 10 35.88 14.86 -35.04
CA LYS A 10 35.89 13.40 -34.84
C LYS A 10 34.59 12.96 -34.21
N SER A 11 33.97 11.97 -34.84
CA SER A 11 32.58 11.55 -34.62
C SER A 11 32.35 11.01 -33.21
N LEU A 12 31.28 11.45 -32.56
CA LEU A 12 30.81 10.84 -31.32
C LEU A 12 30.05 9.55 -31.68
N THR A 13 30.64 8.39 -31.42
CA THR A 13 29.92 7.11 -31.49
C THR A 13 28.86 7.07 -30.41
N VAL A 14 27.58 7.03 -30.82
CA VAL A 14 26.44 6.84 -29.91
C VAL A 14 26.42 5.38 -29.45
N ALA A 15 27.05 5.10 -28.32
CA ALA A 15 26.89 3.83 -27.63
C ALA A 15 25.55 3.86 -26.87
N ALA A 16 24.52 3.26 -27.46
CA ALA A 16 23.22 3.06 -26.83
C ALA A 16 23.31 1.99 -25.73
N GLY A 17 23.91 2.35 -24.59
CA GLY A 17 23.87 1.53 -23.38
C GLY A 17 22.46 1.54 -22.82
N ALA A 18 21.80 0.39 -22.80
CA ALA A 18 20.48 0.23 -22.22
C ALA A 18 20.54 0.55 -20.72
N ALA A 19 20.07 1.74 -20.34
CA ALA A 19 19.86 2.11 -18.96
C ALA A 19 18.73 1.22 -18.41
N LEU A 20 19.11 0.14 -17.73
CA LEU A 20 18.19 -0.65 -16.92
C LEU A 20 17.59 0.32 -15.90
N LEU A 21 16.33 0.69 -16.09
CA LEU A 21 15.60 1.53 -15.16
C LEU A 21 15.36 0.72 -13.88
N LEU A 22 16.36 0.68 -13.01
CA LEU A 22 16.13 0.59 -11.57
C LEU A 22 15.40 1.87 -11.16
N LEU A 23 14.11 1.93 -11.47
CA LEU A 23 13.18 2.75 -10.75
C LEU A 23 13.38 2.38 -9.27
N PRO A 24 13.77 3.34 -8.40
CA PRO A 24 13.74 3.05 -6.99
C PRO A 24 12.29 2.66 -6.68
N ALA A 25 12.08 1.41 -6.25
CA ALA A 25 10.85 1.05 -5.59
C ALA A 25 10.76 2.01 -4.40
N THR A 26 9.94 3.05 -4.54
CA THR A 26 9.75 4.02 -3.46
C THR A 26 9.22 3.19 -2.31
N ALA A 27 10.03 3.09 -1.25
CA ALA A 27 9.74 2.29 -0.07
C ALA A 27 8.68 3.02 0.76
N ASN A 28 7.52 3.22 0.15
CA ASN A 28 6.31 3.65 0.81
C ASN A 28 5.83 2.48 1.67
N ALA A 29 4.92 2.80 2.57
CA ALA A 29 4.36 1.86 3.50
C ALA A 29 3.04 1.33 2.96
N GLU A 30 2.98 0.01 2.81
CA GLU A 30 2.00 -0.66 1.96
C GLU A 30 1.71 -2.07 2.47
N LEU A 31 0.49 -2.55 2.20
CA LEU A 31 0.25 -3.97 1.99
C LEU A 31 1.34 -4.56 1.06
N GLY A 32 2.03 -5.63 1.47
CA GLY A 32 3.20 -6.21 0.77
C GLY A 32 4.57 -5.63 1.18
N GLY A 33 4.58 -4.55 1.98
CA GLY A 33 5.75 -3.88 2.54
C GLY A 33 6.44 -4.65 3.68
N ASN A 34 7.37 -4.00 4.39
CA ASN A 34 8.11 -4.57 5.51
C ASN A 34 7.73 -3.93 6.87
N GLU A 35 8.03 -4.58 8.01
CA GLU A 35 7.70 -4.07 9.36
C GLU A 35 8.19 -2.62 9.64
N ASN A 36 9.20 -2.13 8.93
CA ASN A 36 9.65 -0.74 9.04
C ASN A 36 8.61 0.28 8.51
N SER A 37 7.66 -0.15 7.67
CA SER A 37 6.52 0.64 7.17
C SER A 37 5.72 1.24 8.33
N VAL A 38 5.44 0.43 9.33
CA VAL A 38 4.55 0.72 10.47
C VAL A 38 4.94 2.02 11.17
N LYS A 39 6.24 2.29 11.32
CA LYS A 39 6.72 3.52 11.99
C LYS A 39 6.48 4.78 11.15
N ALA A 40 6.56 4.67 9.82
CA ALA A 40 6.19 5.76 8.92
C ALA A 40 4.66 5.99 8.94
N ASP A 41 3.88 4.94 9.18
CA ASP A 41 2.41 4.99 9.21
C ASP A 41 1.92 5.62 10.49
N GLN A 42 2.52 5.23 11.62
CA GLN A 42 2.34 5.88 12.90
C GLN A 42 2.56 7.41 12.78
N GLN A 43 3.66 7.83 12.15
CA GLN A 43 3.98 9.26 11.97
C GLN A 43 3.00 9.97 11.02
N ARG A 44 2.65 9.34 9.89
CA ARG A 44 1.76 9.91 8.87
C ARG A 44 0.32 10.05 9.36
N LEU A 45 -0.17 9.06 10.08
CA LEU A 45 -1.49 9.04 10.73
C LEU A 45 -1.51 9.82 12.06
N ARG A 46 -0.35 10.31 12.53
CA ARG A 46 -0.16 10.97 13.84
C ARG A 46 -0.71 10.15 15.00
N GLY A 47 -0.56 8.83 14.92
CA GLY A 47 -1.19 7.89 15.85
C GLY A 47 -0.27 7.37 16.95
N SER A 48 -0.89 6.77 17.96
CA SER A 48 -0.21 5.91 18.93
C SER A 48 -0.11 4.49 18.37
N LEU A 49 1.09 3.90 18.37
CA LEU A 49 1.33 2.52 17.94
C LEU A 49 1.29 1.57 19.15
N GLN A 50 0.60 0.45 18.99
CA GLN A 50 0.63 -0.71 19.88
C GLN A 50 0.96 -1.96 19.05
N VAL A 51 1.71 -2.91 19.61
CA VAL A 51 2.09 -4.14 18.89
C VAL A 51 1.67 -5.36 19.71
N ASN A 52 0.78 -6.17 19.15
CA ASN A 52 0.36 -7.44 19.72
C ASN A 52 0.99 -8.59 18.91
N ARG A 53 1.71 -9.51 19.56
CA ARG A 53 2.37 -10.64 18.89
C ARG A 53 1.57 -11.91 19.11
N ALA A 54 1.00 -12.46 18.06
CA ALA A 54 0.43 -13.80 18.04
C ALA A 54 1.48 -14.83 17.60
N GLN A 55 1.12 -16.11 17.64
CA GLN A 55 2.05 -17.20 17.28
C GLN A 55 2.41 -17.23 15.80
N SER A 56 1.48 -16.81 14.91
CA SER A 56 1.64 -16.90 13.45
C SER A 56 1.90 -15.54 12.77
N TYR A 57 1.75 -14.41 13.47
CA TYR A 57 1.95 -13.05 12.97
C TYR A 57 1.97 -12.02 14.11
N ALA A 58 2.44 -10.81 13.84
CA ALA A 58 2.25 -9.64 14.70
C ALA A 58 1.18 -8.70 14.13
N VAL A 59 0.40 -8.06 15.00
CA VAL A 59 -0.53 -6.99 14.67
C VAL A 59 0.04 -5.69 15.18
N HIS A 60 0.28 -4.75 14.26
CA HIS A 60 0.73 -3.41 14.55
C HIS A 60 -0.49 -2.48 14.43
N GLU A 61 -0.98 -2.00 15.57
CA GLU A 61 -2.22 -1.26 15.69
C GLU A 61 -1.93 0.23 15.94
N ILE A 62 -2.33 1.08 15.00
CA ILE A 62 -2.18 2.54 15.07
C ILE A 62 -3.55 3.15 15.37
N ARG A 63 -3.66 3.88 16.50
CA ARG A 63 -4.86 4.65 16.85
C ARG A 63 -4.61 6.14 16.66
N THR A 64 -5.50 6.81 15.94
CA THR A 64 -5.42 8.26 15.65
C THR A 64 -6.32 9.07 16.56
N ASP A 65 -6.04 10.38 16.69
CA ASP A 65 -6.92 11.34 17.35
C ASP A 65 -8.27 11.51 16.62
N SER A 66 -8.35 11.12 15.33
CA SER A 66 -9.59 11.08 14.54
C SER A 66 -10.49 9.89 14.86
N ASN A 67 -10.19 9.10 15.91
CA ASN A 67 -10.86 7.84 16.26
C ASN A 67 -10.81 6.78 15.16
N ALA A 68 -9.78 6.81 14.31
CA ALA A 68 -9.47 5.71 13.42
C ALA A 68 -8.53 4.71 14.08
N VAL A 69 -8.72 3.45 13.71
CA VAL A 69 -7.89 2.31 14.11
C VAL A 69 -7.41 1.64 12.84
N VAL A 70 -6.11 1.64 12.65
CA VAL A 70 -5.41 0.93 11.56
C VAL A 70 -4.71 -0.27 12.16
N ARG A 71 -4.73 -1.42 11.47
CA ARG A 71 -3.96 -2.60 11.85
C ARG A 71 -3.18 -3.11 10.65
N GLU A 72 -1.87 -3.25 10.81
CA GLU A 72 -0.99 -3.93 9.85
C GLU A 72 -0.66 -5.32 10.39
N TYR A 73 -0.87 -6.35 9.56
CA TYR A 73 -0.65 -7.76 9.90
C TYR A 73 0.67 -8.21 9.29
N VAL A 74 1.66 -8.46 10.16
CA VAL A 74 3.06 -8.70 9.80
C VAL A 74 3.41 -10.17 10.03
N SER A 75 3.81 -10.88 8.98
CA SER A 75 4.26 -12.27 9.09
C SER A 75 5.62 -12.38 9.80
N PRO A 76 6.04 -13.58 10.26
CA PRO A 76 7.35 -13.78 10.88
C PRO A 76 8.54 -13.44 9.96
N ALA A 77 8.32 -13.34 8.65
CA ALA A 77 9.30 -12.87 7.67
C ALA A 77 9.39 -11.32 7.59
N GLY A 78 8.71 -10.59 8.48
CA GLY A 78 8.67 -9.13 8.51
C GLY A 78 7.87 -8.51 7.38
N LYS A 79 6.98 -9.27 6.72
CA LYS A 79 6.17 -8.84 5.57
C LYS A 79 4.74 -8.49 5.99
N VAL A 80 4.25 -7.30 5.62
CA VAL A 80 2.83 -6.93 5.79
C VAL A 80 1.99 -7.73 4.79
N PHE A 81 1.19 -8.69 5.24
CA PHE A 81 0.35 -9.53 4.37
C PHE A 81 -1.13 -9.11 4.36
N GLY A 82 -1.54 -8.32 5.37
CA GLY A 82 -2.90 -7.81 5.50
C GLY A 82 -2.92 -6.46 6.20
N VAL A 83 -3.93 -5.66 5.90
CA VAL A 83 -4.23 -4.39 6.58
C VAL A 83 -5.73 -4.30 6.85
N SER A 84 -6.11 -3.70 7.98
CA SER A 84 -7.48 -3.28 8.24
C SER A 84 -7.55 -1.83 8.73
N TYR A 85 -8.67 -1.18 8.46
CA TYR A 85 -9.01 0.16 8.89
C TYR A 85 -10.45 0.16 9.41
N HIS A 86 -10.65 0.73 10.59
CA HIS A 86 -11.96 1.15 11.08
C HIS A 86 -11.92 2.62 11.47
N GLY A 87 -12.85 3.44 10.99
CA GLY A 87 -12.90 4.84 11.37
C GLY A 87 -13.92 5.68 10.61
N PRO A 88 -14.00 6.98 10.92
CA PRO A 88 -15.06 7.85 10.40
C PRO A 88 -14.81 8.36 8.98
N VAL A 89 -13.59 8.28 8.45
CA VAL A 89 -13.21 8.90 7.17
C VAL A 89 -12.35 7.94 6.33
N ILE A 90 -12.98 7.30 5.33
CA ILE A 90 -12.33 6.29 4.46
C ILE A 90 -11.03 6.76 3.79
N GLY A 91 -10.82 8.07 3.63
CA GLY A 91 -9.60 8.65 3.03
C GLY A 91 -8.29 8.25 3.73
N GLU A 92 -8.32 8.02 5.03
CA GLU A 92 -7.17 7.55 5.80
C GLU A 92 -6.77 6.10 5.42
N SER A 93 -7.74 5.25 5.05
CA SER A 93 -7.48 3.86 4.63
C SER A 93 -6.59 3.75 3.39
N ASN A 94 -6.63 4.74 2.49
CA ASN A 94 -5.77 4.78 1.31
C ASN A 94 -4.29 4.78 1.68
N SER A 95 -3.93 5.29 2.87
CA SER A 95 -2.54 5.43 3.28
C SER A 95 -1.87 4.10 3.60
N VAL A 96 -2.63 3.03 3.90
CA VAL A 96 -2.09 1.67 4.18
C VAL A 96 -2.18 0.72 2.99
N LEU A 97 -2.95 1.06 1.95
CA LEU A 97 -3.03 0.27 0.72
C LEU A 97 -1.79 0.44 -0.19
N GLY A 98 -1.03 1.53 -0.01
CA GLY A 98 0.18 1.80 -0.78
C GLY A 98 -0.03 1.78 -2.30
N SER A 99 0.84 1.09 -3.05
CA SER A 99 0.79 0.98 -4.51
C SER A 99 -0.47 0.29 -5.05
N TYR A 100 -1.13 -0.55 -4.24
CA TYR A 100 -2.41 -1.14 -4.61
C TYR A 100 -3.55 -0.11 -4.62
N SER A 101 -3.42 1.04 -3.94
CA SER A 101 -4.47 2.07 -3.88
C SER A 101 -4.96 2.53 -5.26
N ALA A 102 -4.05 2.75 -6.22
CA ALA A 102 -4.41 3.19 -7.57
C ALA A 102 -5.11 2.08 -8.37
N GLN A 103 -4.64 0.83 -8.26
CA GLN A 103 -5.23 -0.32 -8.94
C GLN A 103 -6.62 -0.64 -8.38
N LEU A 104 -6.76 -0.61 -7.05
CA LEU A 104 -8.04 -0.80 -6.35
C LEU A 104 -9.01 0.34 -6.65
N ALA A 105 -8.56 1.59 -6.68
CA ALA A 105 -9.41 2.73 -7.07
C ALA A 105 -9.92 2.60 -8.51
N GLN A 106 -9.09 2.11 -9.44
CA GLN A 106 -9.52 1.86 -10.81
C GLN A 106 -10.48 0.66 -10.90
N ALA A 107 -10.19 -0.44 -10.20
CA ALA A 107 -11.05 -1.62 -10.17
C ALA A 107 -12.40 -1.33 -9.50
N MET A 108 -12.45 -0.51 -8.44
CA MET A 108 -13.69 -0.01 -7.84
C MET A 108 -14.51 0.82 -8.83
N LYS A 109 -13.89 1.77 -9.57
CA LYS A 109 -14.58 2.55 -10.61
C LYS A 109 -15.20 1.65 -11.69
N SER A 110 -14.44 0.67 -12.17
CA SER A 110 -14.87 -0.30 -13.19
C SER A 110 -15.99 -1.21 -12.69
N ALA A 111 -15.88 -1.76 -11.48
CA ALA A 111 -16.90 -2.61 -10.87
C ALA A 111 -18.24 -1.87 -10.67
N HIS A 112 -18.20 -0.55 -10.57
CA HIS A 112 -19.39 0.26 -10.29
C HIS A 112 -20.15 0.76 -11.54
N ASN A 113 -19.53 0.75 -12.72
CA ASN A 113 -20.03 1.50 -13.89
C ASN A 113 -20.44 2.95 -13.54
N GLY A 114 -19.72 3.59 -12.60
CA GLY A 114 -20.01 4.94 -12.09
C GLY A 114 -20.96 5.06 -10.88
N ARG A 115 -21.73 4.01 -10.53
CA ARG A 115 -22.70 3.91 -9.40
C ARG A 115 -23.39 5.24 -8.98
N HIS A 116 -23.55 5.56 -7.69
CA HIS A 116 -23.11 4.88 -6.45
C HIS A 116 -23.95 3.64 -6.05
N MET A 117 -23.43 2.83 -5.11
CA MET A 117 -24.21 1.88 -4.29
C MET A 117 -23.78 1.96 -2.83
N GLY A 118 -24.72 2.16 -1.91
CA GLY A 118 -24.47 2.23 -0.46
C GLY A 118 -24.37 0.85 0.21
N GLY A 119 -23.61 -0.08 -0.38
CA GLY A 119 -23.46 -1.45 0.10
C GLY A 119 -22.00 -1.92 0.12
N PRO A 120 -21.73 -3.13 0.63
CA PRO A 120 -20.37 -3.66 0.70
C PRO A 120 -19.71 -3.75 -0.68
N VAL A 121 -18.48 -3.28 -0.77
CA VAL A 121 -17.64 -3.35 -1.96
C VAL A 121 -16.61 -4.46 -1.75
N ILE A 122 -16.58 -5.44 -2.64
CA ILE A 122 -15.55 -6.49 -2.68
C ILE A 122 -14.87 -6.41 -4.05
N VAL A 123 -13.55 -6.24 -4.05
CA VAL A 123 -12.73 -6.11 -5.25
C VAL A 123 -11.55 -7.07 -5.15
N ARG A 124 -11.26 -7.77 -6.26
CA ARG A 124 -10.10 -8.67 -6.37
C ARG A 124 -9.26 -8.22 -7.56
N VAL A 125 -7.97 -7.98 -7.34
CA VAL A 125 -7.01 -7.56 -8.37
C VAL A 125 -5.76 -8.42 -8.24
N GLY A 126 -5.60 -9.38 -9.15
CA GLY A 126 -4.58 -10.41 -9.04
C GLY A 126 -4.75 -11.21 -7.74
N ASP A 127 -3.71 -11.18 -6.90
CA ASP A 127 -3.67 -11.84 -5.58
C ASP A 127 -4.17 -10.96 -4.42
N VAL A 128 -4.51 -9.69 -4.68
CA VAL A 128 -5.05 -8.78 -3.65
C VAL A 128 -6.56 -8.88 -3.59
N VAL A 129 -7.07 -9.11 -2.38
CA VAL A 129 -8.48 -8.94 -2.02
C VAL A 129 -8.62 -7.63 -1.24
N TYR A 130 -9.60 -6.81 -1.61
CA TYR A 130 -10.01 -5.60 -0.92
C TYR A 130 -11.50 -5.67 -0.62
N GLU A 131 -11.88 -5.37 0.61
CA GLU A 131 -13.26 -5.31 1.05
C GLU A 131 -13.50 -4.02 1.84
N ALA A 132 -14.56 -3.29 1.50
CA ALA A 132 -15.01 -2.11 2.22
C ALA A 132 -16.51 -2.21 2.52
N THR A 133 -16.90 -1.89 3.74
CA THR A 133 -18.28 -1.95 4.22
C THR A 133 -18.54 -0.88 5.28
N GLY A 134 -19.77 -0.84 5.79
CA GLY A 134 -20.23 0.13 6.77
C GLY A 134 -20.97 1.30 6.15
N HIS A 135 -21.12 2.37 6.94
CA HIS A 135 -21.90 3.54 6.59
C HIS A 135 -21.15 4.82 6.91
N LEU A 136 -21.74 5.98 6.59
CA LEU A 136 -21.16 7.28 6.90
C LEU A 136 -20.71 7.34 8.38
N ARG A 137 -19.44 7.69 8.60
CA ARG A 137 -18.74 7.75 9.90
C ARG A 137 -18.48 6.41 10.62
N SER A 138 -18.72 5.26 9.99
CA SER A 138 -18.30 3.95 10.49
C SER A 138 -17.92 3.06 9.31
N TYR A 139 -16.77 3.35 8.71
CA TYR A 139 -16.23 2.56 7.61
C TYR A 139 -15.37 1.43 8.17
N HIS A 140 -15.54 0.23 7.63
CA HIS A 140 -14.65 -0.91 7.85
C HIS A 140 -14.02 -1.28 6.50
N VAL A 141 -12.71 -1.35 6.45
CA VAL A 141 -11.95 -1.73 5.26
C VAL A 141 -10.95 -2.79 5.65
N ARG A 142 -10.80 -3.83 4.83
CA ARG A 142 -9.71 -4.81 4.93
C ARG A 142 -9.11 -5.07 3.55
N ALA A 143 -7.80 -5.27 3.51
CA ALA A 143 -7.12 -5.70 2.29
C ALA A 143 -6.00 -6.69 2.63
N TYR A 144 -5.81 -7.71 1.80
CA TYR A 144 -4.78 -8.71 2.01
C TYR A 144 -4.28 -9.32 0.70
N VAL A 145 -3.04 -9.81 0.72
CA VAL A 145 -2.38 -10.56 -0.37
C VAL A 145 -2.58 -12.03 -0.06
N ALA A 146 -3.43 -12.73 -0.82
CA ALA A 146 -3.90 -14.07 -0.45
C ALA A 146 -2.77 -15.11 -0.38
N SER A 147 -1.77 -15.03 -1.26
CA SER A 147 -0.58 -15.90 -1.22
C SER A 147 0.40 -15.58 -0.08
N ALA A 148 0.28 -14.43 0.58
CA ALA A 148 1.15 -13.99 1.67
C ALA A 148 0.56 -14.26 3.06
N VAL A 149 -0.70 -14.72 3.16
CA VAL A 149 -1.32 -15.12 4.43
C VAL A 149 -0.55 -16.33 5.00
N PRO A 150 -0.07 -16.28 6.25
CA PRO A 150 0.67 -17.40 6.85
C PRO A 150 -0.19 -18.67 6.93
N GLN A 151 0.43 -19.85 6.78
CA GLN A 151 -0.28 -21.12 6.88
C GLN A 151 -1.00 -21.26 8.23
N GLY A 152 -2.27 -21.66 8.19
CA GLY A 152 -3.12 -21.82 9.38
C GLY A 152 -3.78 -20.52 9.89
N VAL A 153 -3.52 -19.37 9.27
CA VAL A 153 -4.23 -18.10 9.57
C VAL A 153 -5.48 -18.00 8.69
N ALA A 154 -6.63 -17.69 9.29
CA ALA A 154 -7.86 -17.45 8.54
C ALA A 154 -7.92 -16.00 8.04
N THR A 155 -8.43 -15.76 6.83
CA THR A 155 -8.57 -14.40 6.27
C THR A 155 -9.53 -13.52 7.09
N GLU A 156 -10.39 -14.14 7.88
CA GLU A 156 -11.38 -13.52 8.78
C GLU A 156 -10.73 -12.90 10.03
N GLU A 157 -9.47 -13.23 10.32
CA GLU A 157 -8.68 -12.59 11.38
C GLU A 157 -8.24 -11.16 11.00
N ILE A 158 -8.25 -10.83 9.71
CA ILE A 158 -7.90 -9.51 9.15
C ILE A 158 -9.15 -8.62 9.18
N ARG A 159 -9.27 -7.77 10.21
CA ARG A 159 -10.50 -7.00 10.53
C ARG A 159 -10.23 -5.76 11.38
#